data_AF-V9W1H1-F1
#
_entry.id   AF-V9W1H1-F1
#
_cell.length_a   1.000
_cell.length_b   1.000
_cell.length_c   1.000
_cell.angle_alpha   90.00
_cell.angle_beta   90.00
_cell.angle_gamma   90.00
#
_symmetry.space_group_name_H-M   'P 1'
#
loop_
_entity.id
_entity.type
_entity.pdbx_description
1 polymer ?
#
loop_
_entity_poly.entity_id
_entity_poly.type
_entity_poly.pdbx_seq_one_letter_code
_entity_poly.pdbx_strand_id
1 'polypeptide(L)'
;MTPEEHLKAGDPRAALEALQQKIRGDASNAKLRVFLFQLLCVLGDWNRAIAQLKAAAGLDEGATVMAQAYREAIICEVYREKVFAGEKAPLILGEPEQWLAHLIEAQKLLAQGNPKEAAELRAKAFDAAPASPGEINGKKFDWIADADMRLGPVLETVVNGKYYWLPFAQIVSFEAEEPSDLRDAVWTAGTLTLAGGGSVAAMIPTRYPGSEKADGLSMLARATVWEDAGADTYTGLGQRLLTIGDEDIAIMDVRTLRMDGHDVENG
;
A
#
# COMPACT_ATOMS: atom_id res chain seq x y z
N MET A 1 -7.81 -17.23 24.48
CA MET A 1 -6.64 -17.02 23.62
C MET A 1 -6.15 -15.60 23.81
N THR A 2 -4.86 -15.37 23.66
CA THR A 2 -4.29 -14.01 23.67
C THR A 2 -4.57 -13.32 22.32
N PRO A 3 -4.50 -11.99 22.23
CA PRO A 3 -4.60 -11.28 20.96
C PRO A 3 -3.61 -11.80 19.90
N GLU A 4 -2.39 -12.13 20.32
CA GLU A 4 -1.34 -12.66 19.46
C GLU A 4 -1.69 -14.05 18.91
N GLU A 5 -2.30 -14.92 19.71
CA GLU A 5 -2.80 -16.22 19.27
C GLU A 5 -3.94 -16.08 18.25
N HIS A 6 -4.85 -15.13 18.44
CA HIS A 6 -5.91 -14.84 17.47
C HIS A 6 -5.33 -14.33 16.13
N LEU A 7 -4.34 -13.44 16.17
CA LEU A 7 -3.65 -13.00 14.96
C LEU A 7 -2.92 -14.14 14.26
N LYS A 8 -2.29 -15.05 15.00
CA LYS A 8 -1.66 -16.24 14.43
C LYS A 8 -2.68 -17.14 13.74
N ALA A 9 -3.90 -17.23 14.29
CA ALA A 9 -5.01 -17.96 13.71
C ALA A 9 -5.70 -17.24 12.53
N GLY A 10 -5.30 -16.02 12.18
CA GLY A 10 -5.89 -15.25 11.09
C GLY A 10 -7.18 -14.52 11.45
N ASP A 11 -7.42 -14.25 12.74
CA ASP A 11 -8.63 -13.57 13.22
C ASP A 11 -8.32 -12.23 13.90
N PRO A 12 -8.16 -11.14 13.12
CA PRO A 12 -7.89 -9.82 13.68
C PRO A 12 -9.06 -9.24 14.48
N ARG A 13 -10.30 -9.70 14.24
CA ARG A 13 -11.48 -9.21 14.96
C ARG A 13 -11.53 -9.78 16.38
N ALA A 14 -11.32 -11.09 16.54
CA ALA A 14 -11.20 -11.68 17.86
C ALA A 14 -9.95 -11.16 18.61
N ALA A 15 -8.85 -10.90 17.90
CA ALA A 15 -7.69 -10.25 18.48
C ALA A 15 -8.02 -8.87 19.07
N LEU A 16 -8.88 -8.09 18.41
CA LEU A 16 -9.29 -6.76 18.87
C LEU A 16 -10.06 -6.86 20.19
N GLU A 17 -11.03 -7.78 20.27
CA GLU A 17 -11.81 -8.01 21.49
C GLU A 17 -10.91 -8.40 22.66
N ALA A 18 -10.02 -9.37 22.45
CA ALA A 18 -9.07 -9.82 23.47
C ALA A 18 -8.12 -8.68 23.92
N LEU A 19 -7.66 -7.84 22.98
CA LEU A 19 -6.73 -6.76 23.27
C LEU A 19 -7.40 -5.63 24.04
N GLN A 20 -8.66 -5.31 23.72
CA GLN A 20 -9.44 -4.33 24.48
C GLN A 20 -9.63 -4.76 25.94
N GLN A 21 -9.82 -6.05 26.21
CA GLN A 21 -9.90 -6.55 27.59
C GLN A 21 -8.57 -6.39 28.33
N LYS A 22 -7.43 -6.70 27.68
CA LYS A 22 -6.10 -6.46 28.28
C LYS A 22 -5.90 -4.98 28.64
N ILE A 23 -6.28 -4.06 27.75
CA ILE A 23 -6.13 -2.61 27.98
C ILE A 23 -7.00 -2.09 29.12
N ARG A 24 -8.19 -2.67 29.34
CA ARG A 24 -9.02 -2.30 30.51
C ARG A 24 -8.33 -2.65 31.83
N GLY A 25 -7.50 -3.70 31.85
CA GLY A 25 -6.70 -4.08 33.00
C GLY A 25 -5.45 -3.22 33.21
N ASP A 26 -4.91 -2.59 32.16
CA ASP A 26 -3.69 -1.77 32.21
C ASP A 26 -3.76 -0.62 31.19
N ALA A 27 -4.55 0.40 31.51
CA ALA A 27 -4.88 1.49 30.59
C ALA A 27 -3.70 2.43 30.29
N SER A 28 -2.68 2.46 31.15
CA SER A 28 -1.47 3.27 31.06
C SER A 28 -0.34 2.61 30.26
N ASN A 29 -0.55 1.39 29.75
CA ASN A 29 0.48 0.68 29.01
C ASN A 29 0.62 1.16 27.57
N ALA A 30 1.69 1.92 27.29
CA ALA A 30 1.96 2.44 25.95
C ALA A 30 2.09 1.32 24.90
N LYS A 31 2.70 0.17 25.22
CA LYS A 31 2.87 -0.94 24.27
C LYS A 31 1.53 -1.55 23.85
N LEU A 32 0.57 -1.66 24.77
CA LEU A 32 -0.78 -2.12 24.43
C LEU A 32 -1.52 -1.10 23.55
N ARG A 33 -1.29 0.21 23.75
CA ARG A 33 -1.83 1.26 22.88
C ARG A 33 -1.24 1.19 21.48
N VAL A 34 0.07 0.94 21.38
CA VAL A 34 0.75 0.74 20.09
C VAL A 34 0.17 -0.48 19.39
N PHE A 35 0.05 -1.62 20.06
CA PHE A 35 -0.56 -2.81 19.48
C PHE A 35 -2.00 -2.53 19.01
N LEU A 36 -2.80 -1.84 19.82
CA LEU A 36 -4.18 -1.52 19.44
C LEU A 36 -4.25 -0.61 18.23
N PHE A 37 -3.36 0.38 18.08
CA PHE A 37 -3.29 1.21 16.89
C PHE A 37 -3.05 0.34 15.65
N GLN A 38 -2.03 -0.53 15.67
CA GLN A 38 -1.65 -1.34 14.51
C GLN A 38 -2.80 -2.26 14.09
N LEU A 39 -3.47 -2.89 15.07
CA LEU A 39 -4.61 -3.76 14.82
C LEU A 39 -5.83 -2.99 14.27
N LEU A 40 -6.05 -1.75 14.71
CA LEU A 40 -7.10 -0.92 14.15
C LEU A 40 -6.81 -0.51 12.71
N CYS A 41 -5.53 -0.30 12.34
CA CYS A 41 -5.16 -0.08 10.94
C CYS A 41 -5.41 -1.30 10.06
N VAL A 42 -5.12 -2.51 10.56
CA VAL A 42 -5.46 -3.77 9.86
C VAL A 42 -6.97 -3.85 9.56
N LEU A 43 -7.78 -3.46 10.55
CA LEU A 43 -9.24 -3.47 10.50
C LEU A 43 -9.85 -2.22 9.81
N GLY A 44 -9.05 -1.28 9.32
CA GLY A 44 -9.51 -0.06 8.66
C GLY A 44 -10.22 0.95 9.56
N ASP A 45 -10.08 0.85 10.89
CA ASP A 45 -10.67 1.79 11.84
C ASP A 45 -9.74 2.99 12.08
N TRP A 46 -9.60 3.81 11.04
CA TRP A 46 -8.66 4.94 10.97
C TRP A 46 -8.83 5.94 12.12
N ASN A 47 -10.07 6.29 12.45
CA ASN A 47 -10.37 7.25 13.50
C ASN A 47 -9.92 6.74 14.87
N ARG A 48 -10.20 5.47 15.20
CA ARG A 48 -9.75 4.89 16.47
C ARG A 48 -8.25 4.64 16.48
N ALA A 49 -7.64 4.29 15.34
CA ALA A 49 -6.20 4.13 15.21
C ALA A 49 -5.45 5.43 15.54
N ILE A 50 -5.87 6.57 14.97
CA ILE A 50 -5.28 7.89 15.28
C ILE A 50 -5.43 8.22 16.77
N ALA A 51 -6.59 7.92 17.36
CA ALA A 51 -6.80 8.15 18.80
C ALA A 51 -5.84 7.33 19.67
N GLN A 52 -5.56 6.07 19.29
CA GLN A 52 -4.60 5.23 20.01
C GLN A 52 -3.15 5.67 19.79
N LEU A 53 -2.78 6.14 18.60
CA LEU A 53 -1.46 6.74 18.36
C LEU A 53 -1.21 7.95 19.27
N LYS A 54 -2.20 8.85 19.38
CA LYS A 54 -2.13 10.00 20.28
C LYS A 54 -2.01 9.56 21.75
N ALA A 55 -2.76 8.54 22.16
CA ALA A 55 -2.67 8.01 23.52
C ALA A 55 -1.30 7.37 23.80
N ALA A 56 -0.73 6.63 22.84
CA ALA A 56 0.59 6.03 22.96
C ALA A 56 1.69 7.10 23.13
N ALA A 57 1.69 8.14 22.29
CA ALA A 57 2.66 9.24 22.39
C ALA A 57 2.53 10.05 23.68
N GLY A 58 1.32 10.12 24.28
CA GLY A 58 1.12 10.75 25.58
C GLY A 58 1.60 9.92 26.77
N LEU A 59 1.81 8.62 26.59
CA LEU A 59 2.26 7.68 27.63
C LEU A 59 3.76 7.37 27.53
N ASP A 60 4.33 7.46 26.32
CA ASP A 60 5.73 7.16 26.03
C ASP A 60 6.27 8.13 24.97
N GLU A 61 7.24 8.96 25.35
CA GLU A 61 7.88 9.93 24.44
C GLU A 61 8.54 9.23 23.24
N GLY A 62 9.01 7.98 23.42
CA GLY A 62 9.59 7.17 22.35
C GLY A 62 8.62 6.83 21.22
N ALA A 63 7.30 6.91 21.47
CA ALA A 63 6.27 6.67 20.46
C ALA A 63 5.94 7.91 19.61
N THR A 64 6.50 9.09 19.93
CA THR A 64 6.11 10.37 19.29
C THR A 64 6.40 10.40 17.79
N VAL A 65 7.61 10.00 17.38
CA VAL A 65 8.02 10.01 15.97
C VAL A 65 7.17 9.04 15.15
N MET A 66 6.96 7.82 15.66
CA MET A 66 6.05 6.85 15.06
C MET A 66 4.63 7.41 14.96
N ALA A 67 4.10 8.03 16.01
CA ALA A 67 2.75 8.59 16.01
C ALA A 67 2.58 9.70 14.97
N GLN A 68 3.61 10.52 14.73
CA GLN A 68 3.58 11.51 13.64
C GLN A 68 3.55 10.83 12.27
N ALA A 69 4.51 9.94 11.99
CA ALA A 69 4.63 9.28 10.69
C ALA A 69 3.36 8.50 10.31
N TYR A 70 2.85 7.66 11.21
CA TYR A 70 1.69 6.82 10.91
C TYR A 70 0.36 7.58 10.94
N ARG A 71 0.27 8.74 11.59
CA ARG A 71 -0.90 9.62 11.44
C ARG A 71 -1.03 10.11 10.00
N GLU A 72 0.08 10.50 9.38
CA GLU A 72 0.10 10.93 7.99
C GLU A 72 -0.22 9.77 7.03
N ALA A 73 0.30 8.57 7.30
CA ALA A 73 -0.04 7.36 6.56
C ALA A 73 -1.55 7.05 6.61
N ILE A 74 -2.17 7.12 7.79
CA ILE A 74 -3.61 6.88 7.97
C ILE A 74 -4.44 7.93 7.22
N ILE A 75 -4.02 9.20 7.20
CA ILE A 75 -4.72 10.24 6.41
C ILE A 75 -4.65 9.90 4.91
N CYS A 76 -3.53 9.36 4.44
CA CYS A 76 -3.36 8.91 3.06
C CYS A 76 -4.27 7.74 2.71
N GLU A 77 -4.59 6.83 3.64
CA GLU A 77 -5.59 5.76 3.43
C GLU A 77 -6.96 6.34 3.07
N VAL A 78 -7.43 7.33 3.83
CA VAL A 78 -8.73 7.98 3.59
C VAL A 78 -8.75 8.70 2.24
N TYR A 79 -7.63 9.26 1.81
CA TYR A 79 -7.52 9.85 0.48
C TYR A 79 -7.48 8.77 -0.61
N ARG A 80 -6.75 7.67 -0.38
CA ARG A 80 -6.69 6.52 -1.29
C ARG A 80 -8.07 5.92 -1.52
N GLU A 81 -8.88 5.74 -0.47
CA GLU A 81 -10.27 5.28 -0.59
C GLU A 81 -11.07 6.14 -1.58
N LYS A 82 -10.92 7.47 -1.50
CA LYS A 82 -11.59 8.41 -2.41
C LYS A 82 -11.07 8.34 -3.84
N VAL A 83 -9.78 8.04 -4.03
CA VAL A 83 -9.20 7.81 -5.36
C VAL A 83 -9.86 6.61 -6.02
N PHE A 84 -9.91 5.48 -5.31
CA PHE A 84 -10.51 4.26 -5.85
C PHE A 84 -12.04 4.33 -5.92
N ALA A 85 -12.70 5.20 -5.15
CA ALA A 85 -14.10 5.55 -5.33
C ALA A 85 -14.39 6.53 -6.49
N GLY A 86 -13.35 6.99 -7.22
CA GLY A 86 -13.50 7.94 -8.33
C GLY A 86 -13.87 9.37 -7.90
N GLU A 87 -13.79 9.69 -6.61
CA GLU A 87 -14.12 11.01 -6.05
C GLU A 87 -12.94 11.99 -6.09
N LYS A 88 -11.71 11.46 -6.16
CA LYS A 88 -10.46 12.21 -6.24
C LYS A 88 -9.55 11.60 -7.30
N ALA A 89 -8.75 12.43 -7.97
CA ALA A 89 -7.59 11.95 -8.72
C ALA A 89 -6.41 11.78 -7.75
N PRO A 90 -5.53 10.78 -7.94
CA PRO A 90 -4.29 10.67 -7.16
C PRO A 90 -3.33 11.81 -7.51
N LEU A 91 -2.39 12.10 -6.61
CA LEU A 91 -1.24 12.92 -6.96
C LEU A 91 -0.28 12.07 -7.81
N ILE A 92 0.40 12.72 -8.75
CA ILE A 92 1.42 12.09 -9.59
C ILE A 92 2.78 12.53 -9.07
N LEU A 93 3.70 11.58 -8.97
CA LEU A 93 5.09 11.87 -8.65
C LEU A 93 5.91 11.74 -9.94
N GLY A 94 6.44 12.87 -10.41
CA GLY A 94 7.07 13.01 -11.72
C GLY A 94 6.23 13.86 -12.67
N GLU A 95 6.61 13.88 -13.95
CA GLU A 95 5.88 14.62 -14.98
C GLU A 95 4.60 13.87 -15.40
N PRO A 96 3.47 14.57 -15.58
CA PRO A 96 2.21 13.95 -15.96
C PRO A 96 2.26 13.46 -17.41
N GLU A 97 2.25 12.14 -17.59
CA GLU A 97 2.16 11.52 -18.91
C GLU A 97 0.71 11.23 -19.31
N GLN A 98 0.42 11.29 -20.61
CA GLN A 98 -0.95 11.13 -21.12
C GLN A 98 -1.53 9.74 -20.81
N TRP A 99 -0.71 8.68 -20.85
CA TRP A 99 -1.16 7.32 -20.53
C TRP A 99 -1.63 7.22 -19.07
N LEU A 100 -0.96 7.91 -18.14
CA LEU A 100 -1.34 7.92 -16.73
C LEU A 100 -2.66 8.65 -16.51
N ALA A 101 -2.92 9.73 -17.25
CA ALA A 101 -4.22 10.40 -17.23
C ALA A 101 -5.36 9.49 -17.71
N HIS A 102 -5.13 8.68 -18.76
CA HIS A 102 -6.09 7.67 -19.20
C HIS A 102 -6.34 6.61 -18.13
N LEU A 103 -5.30 6.13 -17.44
CA LEU A 103 -5.45 5.15 -16.37
C LEU A 103 -6.26 5.71 -15.18
N ILE A 104 -6.01 6.96 -14.78
CA ILE A 104 -6.77 7.63 -13.72
C ILE A 104 -8.25 7.79 -14.10
N GLU A 105 -8.54 8.20 -15.34
CA GLU A 105 -9.93 8.32 -15.80
C GLU A 105 -10.59 6.93 -15.93
N ALA A 106 -9.84 5.90 -16.32
CA ALA A 106 -10.34 4.52 -16.34
C ALA A 106 -10.77 4.06 -14.95
N GLN A 107 -9.97 4.37 -13.91
CA GLN A 107 -10.34 4.06 -12.53
C GLN A 107 -11.63 4.77 -12.10
N LYS A 108 -11.79 6.04 -12.49
CA LYS A 108 -13.01 6.81 -12.20
C LYS A 108 -14.23 6.24 -12.94
N LEU A 109 -14.11 5.85 -14.20
CA LEU A 109 -15.17 5.19 -14.96
C LEU A 109 -15.59 3.86 -14.33
N LEU A 110 -14.62 3.06 -13.88
CA LEU A 110 -14.88 1.82 -13.17
C LEU A 110 -15.69 2.06 -11.89
N ALA A 111 -15.27 3.04 -11.08
CA ALA A 111 -15.96 3.42 -9.85
C ALA A 111 -17.40 3.94 -10.09
N GLN A 112 -17.67 4.48 -11.29
CA GLN A 112 -19.00 4.93 -11.71
C GLN A 112 -19.88 3.83 -12.29
N GLY A 113 -19.39 2.58 -12.34
CA GLY A 113 -20.13 1.44 -12.87
C GLY A 113 -20.09 1.31 -14.40
N ASN A 114 -19.06 1.87 -15.05
CA ASN A 114 -18.84 1.80 -16.50
C ASN A 114 -17.62 0.90 -16.82
N PRO A 115 -17.69 -0.42 -16.58
CA PRO A 115 -16.52 -1.31 -16.65
C PRO A 115 -15.97 -1.48 -18.06
N LYS A 116 -16.81 -1.41 -19.11
CA LYS A 116 -16.38 -1.56 -20.50
C LYS A 116 -15.54 -0.37 -20.95
N GLU A 117 -16.05 0.84 -20.74
CA GLU A 117 -15.37 2.09 -21.05
C GLU A 117 -14.08 2.22 -20.23
N ALA A 118 -14.10 1.80 -18.97
CA ALA A 118 -12.90 1.72 -18.14
C ALA A 118 -11.86 0.75 -18.72
N ALA A 119 -12.26 -0.45 -19.12
CA ALA A 119 -11.35 -1.44 -19.69
C ALA A 119 -10.73 -0.98 -21.01
N GLU A 120 -11.52 -0.38 -21.91
CA GLU A 120 -11.03 0.19 -23.17
C GLU A 120 -10.00 1.31 -22.94
N LEU A 121 -10.27 2.20 -21.97
CA LEU A 121 -9.37 3.31 -21.67
C LEU A 121 -8.09 2.86 -20.99
N ARG A 122 -8.20 1.87 -20.10
CA ARG A 122 -7.06 1.23 -19.45
C ARG A 122 -6.16 0.50 -20.45
N ALA A 123 -6.74 -0.23 -21.42
CA ALA A 123 -5.96 -0.87 -22.48
C ALA A 123 -5.12 0.15 -23.25
N LYS A 124 -5.70 1.30 -23.62
CA LYS A 124 -4.96 2.41 -24.25
C LYS A 124 -3.85 2.97 -23.35
N ALA A 125 -4.09 3.04 -22.04
CA ALA A 125 -3.07 3.48 -21.09
C ALA A 125 -1.90 2.48 -21.06
N PHE A 126 -2.17 1.18 -20.99
CA PHE A 126 -1.14 0.14 -20.94
C PHE A 126 -0.35 0.04 -22.25
N ASP A 127 -1.00 0.13 -23.40
CA ASP A 127 -0.33 0.13 -24.71
C ASP A 127 0.63 1.32 -24.89
N ALA A 128 0.33 2.45 -24.24
CA ALA A 128 1.12 3.67 -24.32
C ALA A 128 2.15 3.82 -23.19
N ALA A 129 2.07 3.00 -22.13
CA ALA A 129 3.00 3.07 -21.01
C ALA A 129 4.38 2.51 -21.43
N PRO A 130 5.49 3.13 -20.98
CA PRO A 130 6.82 2.65 -21.33
C PRO A 130 7.10 1.29 -20.67
N ALA A 131 7.70 0.37 -21.43
CA ALA A 131 8.33 -0.81 -20.85
C ALA A 131 9.43 -0.37 -19.88
N SER A 132 9.39 -0.89 -18.66
CA SER A 132 10.28 -0.49 -17.58
C SER A 132 11.08 -1.72 -17.13
N PRO A 133 12.24 -2.02 -17.76
CA PRO A 133 13.07 -3.15 -17.37
C PRO A 133 13.82 -2.84 -16.07
N GLY A 134 14.24 -3.89 -15.39
CA GLY A 134 14.94 -3.74 -14.12
C GLY A 134 15.26 -5.05 -13.42
N GLU A 135 15.41 -4.96 -12.11
CA GLU A 135 15.75 -6.05 -11.22
C GLU A 135 15.00 -5.94 -9.90
N ILE A 136 14.44 -7.05 -9.43
CA ILE A 136 13.78 -7.15 -8.12
C ILE A 136 14.36 -8.35 -7.38
N ASN A 137 14.90 -8.12 -6.18
CA ASN A 137 15.58 -9.13 -5.36
C ASN A 137 16.66 -9.94 -6.13
N GLY A 138 17.38 -9.31 -7.06
CA GLY A 138 18.37 -10.00 -7.89
C GLY A 138 17.82 -10.64 -9.17
N LYS A 139 16.50 -10.70 -9.36
CA LYS A 139 15.84 -11.26 -10.54
C LYS A 139 15.58 -10.16 -11.58
N LYS A 140 16.11 -10.34 -12.79
CA LYS A 140 15.88 -9.44 -13.94
C LYS A 140 14.48 -9.61 -14.54
N PHE A 141 13.94 -8.51 -15.06
CA PHE A 141 12.68 -8.47 -15.80
C PHE A 141 12.70 -7.39 -16.89
N ASP A 142 11.89 -7.59 -17.93
CA ASP A 142 11.74 -6.63 -19.05
C ASP A 142 10.62 -5.61 -18.81
N TRP A 143 9.66 -5.96 -17.94
CA TRP A 143 8.56 -5.11 -17.52
C TRP A 143 8.09 -5.49 -16.12
N ILE A 144 7.45 -4.55 -15.45
CA ILE A 144 6.85 -4.71 -14.13
C ILE A 144 5.48 -4.01 -14.11
N ALA A 145 4.53 -4.63 -13.41
CA ALA A 145 3.23 -4.05 -13.13
C ALA A 145 2.76 -4.47 -11.74
N ASP A 146 1.87 -3.69 -11.15
CA ASP A 146 0.99 -4.20 -10.11
C ASP A 146 -0.02 -5.17 -10.74
N ALA A 147 -0.22 -6.32 -10.09
CA ALA A 147 -1.16 -7.34 -10.55
C ALA A 147 -2.62 -6.84 -10.53
N ASP A 148 -2.94 -5.81 -9.74
CA ASP A 148 -4.23 -5.14 -9.81
C ASP A 148 -4.34 -4.29 -11.08
N MET A 149 -5.27 -4.69 -11.95
CA MET A 149 -5.44 -4.08 -13.27
C MET A 149 -5.86 -2.61 -13.19
N ARG A 150 -6.28 -2.08 -12.04
CA ARG A 150 -6.53 -0.63 -11.89
C ARG A 150 -5.25 0.19 -11.93
N LEU A 151 -4.10 -0.43 -11.68
CA LEU A 151 -2.80 0.23 -11.53
C LEU A 151 -1.83 -0.13 -12.66
N GLY A 152 -1.65 -1.41 -12.97
CA GLY A 152 -0.67 -1.82 -13.99
C GLY A 152 0.74 -1.26 -13.69
N PRO A 153 1.42 -0.54 -14.60
CA PRO A 153 2.79 -0.06 -14.42
C PRO A 153 2.92 1.15 -13.46
N VAL A 154 2.14 1.15 -12.37
CA VAL A 154 2.12 2.19 -11.33
C VAL A 154 2.27 1.55 -9.96
N LEU A 155 3.19 2.08 -9.16
CA LEU A 155 3.31 1.80 -7.74
C LEU A 155 2.59 2.89 -6.93
N GLU A 156 1.76 2.48 -5.99
CA GLU A 156 1.23 3.40 -4.98
C GLU A 156 2.28 3.71 -3.93
N THR A 157 2.42 4.97 -3.52
CA THR A 157 3.37 5.33 -2.46
C THR A 157 2.89 6.49 -1.60
N VAL A 158 3.28 6.49 -0.33
CA VAL A 158 3.13 7.61 0.59
C VAL A 158 4.50 8.19 0.89
N VAL A 159 4.69 9.46 0.52
CA VAL A 159 5.93 10.22 0.71
C VAL A 159 5.56 11.58 1.29
N ASN A 160 6.26 12.02 2.34
CA ASN A 160 6.05 13.32 2.99
C ASN A 160 4.56 13.61 3.29
N GLY A 161 3.86 12.59 3.81
CA GLY A 161 2.46 12.66 4.21
C GLY A 161 1.44 12.85 3.08
N LYS A 162 1.82 12.50 1.85
CA LYS A 162 0.96 12.56 0.67
C LYS A 162 0.95 11.22 -0.07
N TYR A 163 -0.21 10.87 -0.61
CA TYR A 163 -0.43 9.67 -1.40
C TYR A 163 -0.24 9.96 -2.90
N TYR A 164 0.51 9.09 -3.57
CA TYR A 164 0.89 9.21 -4.97
C TYR A 164 0.64 7.93 -5.75
N TRP A 165 0.36 8.11 -7.04
CA TRP A 165 0.60 7.13 -8.08
C TRP A 165 1.93 7.45 -8.75
N LEU A 166 2.87 6.52 -8.66
CA LEU A 166 4.24 6.64 -9.16
C LEU A 166 4.46 5.61 -10.27
N PRO A 167 4.66 6.03 -11.53
CA PRO A 167 5.07 5.11 -12.59
C PRO A 167 6.37 4.39 -12.24
N PHE A 168 6.46 3.09 -12.51
CA PHE A 168 7.71 2.34 -12.28
C PHE A 168 8.89 2.95 -13.05
N ALA A 169 8.65 3.49 -14.25
CA ALA A 169 9.66 4.19 -15.06
C ALA A 169 10.26 5.46 -14.40
N GLN A 170 9.76 5.90 -13.25
CA GLN A 170 10.28 7.05 -12.50
C GLN A 170 11.02 6.63 -11.22
N ILE A 171 11.15 5.32 -10.97
CA ILE A 171 11.84 4.75 -9.82
C ILE A 171 13.28 4.43 -10.22
N VAL A 172 14.27 5.00 -9.53
CA VAL A 172 15.65 4.48 -9.63
C VAL A 172 15.79 3.21 -8.80
N SER A 173 15.39 3.28 -7.53
CA SER A 173 15.39 2.14 -6.64
C SER A 173 14.37 2.25 -5.51
N PHE A 174 13.96 1.11 -4.98
CA PHE A 174 13.26 0.99 -3.71
C PHE A 174 13.95 -0.09 -2.86
N GLU A 175 14.44 0.30 -1.69
CA GLU A 175 15.00 -0.60 -0.69
C GLU A 175 13.98 -0.75 0.44
N ALA A 176 13.35 -1.92 0.51
CA ALA A 176 12.30 -2.21 1.47
C ALA A 176 12.87 -2.76 2.78
N GLU A 177 12.29 -2.33 3.90
CA GLU A 177 12.58 -2.90 5.21
C GLU A 177 11.97 -4.30 5.33
N GLU A 178 12.62 -5.18 6.10
CA GLU A 178 12.04 -6.49 6.40
C GLU A 178 10.80 -6.32 7.31
N PRO A 179 9.63 -6.89 6.93
CA PRO A 179 8.42 -6.81 7.74
C PRO A 179 8.66 -7.42 9.13
N SER A 180 8.34 -6.66 10.17
CA SER A 180 8.57 -7.06 11.57
C SER A 180 7.42 -6.70 12.50
N ASP A 181 6.63 -5.68 12.14
CA ASP A 181 5.51 -5.17 12.92
C ASP A 181 4.17 -5.43 12.22
N LEU A 182 3.08 -5.49 12.99
CA LEU A 182 1.74 -5.73 12.45
C LEU A 182 1.29 -4.67 11.43
N ARG A 183 1.76 -3.42 11.59
CA ARG A 183 1.49 -2.32 10.66
C ARG A 183 2.12 -2.53 9.29
N ASP A 184 3.11 -3.41 9.16
CA ASP A 184 3.76 -3.70 7.88
C ASP A 184 2.80 -4.47 6.95
N ALA A 185 1.80 -5.16 7.52
CA ALA A 185 0.66 -5.69 6.78
C ALA A 185 -0.26 -4.59 6.19
N VAL A 186 -0.02 -3.32 6.51
CA VAL A 186 -0.75 -2.16 5.96
C VAL A 186 0.18 -1.28 5.12
N TRP A 187 1.43 -1.07 5.56
CA TRP A 187 2.42 -0.26 4.87
C TRP A 187 3.80 -0.90 4.88
N THR A 188 4.35 -1.19 3.70
CA THR A 188 5.73 -1.64 3.54
C THR A 188 6.61 -0.40 3.50
N ALA A 189 7.43 -0.21 4.54
CA ALA A 189 8.35 0.90 4.64
C ALA A 189 9.63 0.65 3.84
N GLY A 190 10.25 1.72 3.36
CA GLY A 190 11.55 1.64 2.70
C GLY A 190 12.08 2.98 2.24
N THR A 191 13.21 2.94 1.57
CA THR A 191 13.83 4.12 0.94
C THR A 191 13.60 4.07 -0.56
N LEU A 192 12.92 5.10 -1.08
CA LEU A 192 12.61 5.25 -2.49
C LEU A 192 13.54 6.31 -3.11
N THR A 193 14.22 5.97 -4.18
CA THR A 193 15.04 6.89 -4.98
C THR A 193 14.34 7.13 -6.31
N LEU A 194 14.16 8.40 -6.66
CA LEU A 194 13.36 8.84 -7.81
C LEU A 194 14.24 9.35 -8.94
N ALA A 195 13.81 9.15 -10.19
CA ALA A 195 14.49 9.69 -11.35
C ALA A 195 14.56 11.22 -11.27
N GLY A 196 15.76 11.79 -11.41
CA GLY A 196 15.97 13.25 -11.28
C GLY A 196 15.72 13.82 -9.88
N GLY A 197 15.59 12.96 -8.86
CA GLY A 197 15.36 13.35 -7.47
C GLY A 197 16.33 12.68 -6.49
N GLY A 198 16.14 12.96 -5.19
CA GLY A 198 16.88 12.31 -4.12
C GLY A 198 16.16 11.09 -3.55
N SER A 199 16.83 10.37 -2.65
CA SER A 199 16.23 9.30 -1.87
C SER A 199 15.34 9.86 -0.75
N VAL A 200 14.17 9.26 -0.56
CA VAL A 200 13.16 9.66 0.42
C VAL A 200 12.61 8.44 1.15
N ALA A 201 12.26 8.61 2.43
CA ALA A 201 11.49 7.60 3.14
C ALA A 201 10.09 7.48 2.51
N ALA A 202 9.67 6.26 2.24
CA ALA A 202 8.41 5.94 1.58
C ALA A 202 7.67 4.81 2.31
N MET A 203 6.36 4.82 2.19
CA MET A 203 5.49 3.73 2.63
C MET A 203 4.62 3.29 1.45
N ILE A 204 4.77 2.05 1.03
CA ILE A 204 3.95 1.43 -0.01
C ILE A 204 2.74 0.79 0.68
N PRO A 205 1.49 1.10 0.29
CA PRO A 205 0.34 0.38 0.82
C PRO A 205 0.46 -1.12 0.53
N THR A 206 0.64 -1.93 1.58
CA THR A 206 0.91 -3.37 1.47
C THR A 206 -0.29 -4.14 0.93
N ARG A 207 -1.49 -3.62 1.16
CA ARG A 207 -2.75 -4.26 0.75
C ARG A 207 -3.50 -3.42 -0.26
N TYR A 208 -4.27 -4.10 -1.10
CA TYR A 208 -5.18 -3.44 -2.03
C TYR A 208 -6.32 -2.70 -1.30
N PRO A 209 -6.85 -1.61 -1.87
CA PRO A 209 -7.99 -0.88 -1.31
C PRO A 209 -9.21 -1.79 -1.09
N GLY A 210 -9.83 -1.71 0.09
CA GLY A 210 -11.00 -2.53 0.45
C GLY A 210 -10.67 -3.79 1.26
N SER A 211 -9.39 -4.13 1.40
CA SER A 211 -8.93 -5.33 2.12
C SER A 211 -9.34 -5.37 3.60
N GLU A 212 -9.64 -4.23 4.21
CA GLU A 212 -10.17 -4.12 5.57
C GLU A 212 -11.58 -4.73 5.74
N LYS A 213 -12.26 -5.02 4.62
CA LYS A 213 -13.60 -5.64 4.58
C LYS A 213 -13.56 -7.13 4.19
N ALA A 214 -12.40 -7.63 3.78
CA ALA A 214 -12.18 -9.00 3.31
C ALA A 214 -12.14 -10.03 4.46
N ASP A 215 -11.68 -11.25 4.17
CA ASP A 215 -11.41 -12.25 5.21
C ASP A 215 -10.18 -11.88 6.05
N GLY A 216 -10.01 -12.54 7.19
CA GLY A 216 -8.95 -12.21 8.14
C GLY A 216 -7.52 -12.41 7.62
N LEU A 217 -7.29 -13.34 6.69
CA LEU A 217 -5.96 -13.52 6.08
C LEU A 217 -5.65 -12.39 5.11
N SER A 218 -6.63 -11.99 4.28
CA SER A 218 -6.51 -10.82 3.41
C SER A 218 -6.32 -9.53 4.23
N MET A 219 -7.06 -9.36 5.33
CA MET A 219 -6.84 -8.23 6.25
C MET A 219 -5.40 -8.17 6.78
N LEU A 220 -4.79 -9.33 7.05
CA LEU A 220 -3.43 -9.44 7.58
C LEU A 220 -2.34 -9.51 6.49
N ALA A 221 -2.68 -9.26 5.22
CA ALA A 221 -1.77 -9.39 4.08
C ALA A 221 -1.11 -10.78 3.98
N ARG A 222 -1.82 -11.84 4.36
CA ARG A 222 -1.34 -13.24 4.27
C ARG A 222 -1.92 -14.01 3.09
N ALA A 223 -2.82 -13.38 2.36
CA ALA A 223 -3.45 -13.93 1.17
C ALA A 223 -3.73 -12.78 0.20
N THR A 224 -3.89 -13.12 -1.06
CA THR A 224 -4.42 -12.25 -2.10
C THR A 224 -5.62 -12.96 -2.71
N VAL A 225 -6.75 -12.28 -2.81
CA VAL A 225 -7.95 -12.79 -3.47
C VAL A 225 -8.33 -11.84 -4.59
N TRP A 226 -8.84 -12.40 -5.68
CA TRP A 226 -9.17 -11.66 -6.90
C TRP A 226 -10.68 -11.57 -7.07
N GLU A 227 -11.16 -10.37 -7.37
CA GLU A 227 -12.56 -10.09 -7.68
C GLU A 227 -12.70 -9.66 -9.14
N ASP A 228 -13.74 -10.17 -9.81
CA ASP A 228 -14.13 -9.73 -11.15
C ASP A 228 -14.81 -8.36 -11.05
N ALA A 229 -14.18 -7.35 -11.64
CA ALA A 229 -14.68 -5.98 -11.73
C ALA A 229 -15.40 -5.70 -13.07
N GLY A 230 -15.63 -6.73 -13.89
CA GLY A 230 -16.30 -6.70 -15.18
C GLY A 230 -15.35 -6.41 -16.34
N ALA A 231 -15.78 -6.79 -17.55
CA ALA A 231 -15.03 -6.58 -18.80
C ALA A 231 -13.58 -7.09 -18.72
N ASP A 232 -13.42 -8.33 -18.23
CA ASP A 232 -12.12 -9.01 -18.06
C ASP A 232 -11.13 -8.22 -17.18
N THR A 233 -11.65 -7.43 -16.24
CA THR A 233 -10.84 -6.70 -15.25
C THR A 233 -10.90 -7.41 -13.91
N TYR A 234 -9.74 -7.70 -13.33
CA TYR A 234 -9.64 -8.29 -12.00
C TYR A 234 -8.94 -7.34 -11.03
N THR A 235 -9.48 -7.23 -9.81
CA THR A 235 -8.96 -6.37 -8.75
C THR A 235 -8.65 -7.18 -7.51
N GLY A 236 -7.58 -6.82 -6.81
CA GLY A 236 -7.12 -7.57 -5.66
C GLY A 236 -7.74 -7.11 -4.35
N LEU A 237 -7.84 -8.03 -3.40
CA LEU A 237 -7.93 -7.78 -1.96
C LEU A 237 -6.83 -8.59 -1.26
N GLY A 238 -6.34 -8.09 -0.14
CA GLY A 238 -5.23 -8.67 0.59
C GLY A 238 -3.88 -8.16 0.11
N GLN A 239 -2.84 -8.98 0.22
CA GLN A 239 -1.45 -8.61 -0.06
C GLN A 239 -1.26 -8.17 -1.53
N ARG A 240 -0.63 -7.02 -1.73
CA ARG A 240 -0.26 -6.52 -3.05
C ARG A 240 0.77 -7.44 -3.70
N LEU A 241 0.55 -7.73 -4.98
CA LEU A 241 1.45 -8.51 -5.81
C LEU A 241 1.96 -7.62 -6.96
N LEU A 242 3.26 -7.68 -7.20
CA LEU A 242 3.91 -7.09 -8.36
C LEU A 242 4.21 -8.20 -9.36
N THR A 243 3.68 -8.09 -10.57
CA THR A 243 3.92 -9.03 -11.65
C THR A 243 5.15 -8.61 -12.45
N ILE A 244 6.08 -9.55 -12.64
CA ILE A 244 7.25 -9.42 -13.49
C ILE A 244 7.32 -10.59 -14.47
N GLY A 245 6.99 -10.35 -15.75
CA GLY A 245 6.91 -11.43 -16.73
C GLY A 245 5.81 -12.44 -16.38
N ASP A 246 6.18 -13.64 -15.97
CA ASP A 246 5.27 -14.74 -15.61
C ASP A 246 5.20 -15.03 -14.10
N GLU A 247 5.82 -14.20 -13.26
CA GLU A 247 5.85 -14.37 -11.81
C GLU A 247 5.21 -13.19 -11.08
N ASP A 248 4.50 -13.49 -10.00
CA ASP A 248 4.02 -12.52 -9.03
C ASP A 248 4.91 -12.52 -7.79
N ILE A 249 5.29 -11.32 -7.35
CA ILE A 249 6.10 -11.09 -6.15
C ILE A 249 5.26 -10.32 -5.14
N ALA A 250 5.08 -10.88 -3.96
CA ALA A 250 4.43 -10.19 -2.86
C ALA A 250 5.24 -8.97 -2.41
N ILE A 251 4.59 -7.84 -2.18
CA ILE A 251 5.27 -6.59 -1.80
C ILE A 251 6.08 -6.74 -0.50
N MET A 252 5.62 -7.56 0.46
CA MET A 252 6.34 -7.83 1.71
C MET A 252 7.58 -8.72 1.52
N ASP A 253 7.71 -9.38 0.38
CA ASP A 253 8.90 -10.17 0.01
C ASP A 253 9.92 -9.35 -0.78
N VAL A 254 9.57 -8.14 -1.23
CA VAL A 254 10.51 -7.20 -1.87
C VAL A 254 11.52 -6.73 -0.85
N ARG A 255 12.80 -6.72 -1.21
CA ARG A 255 13.92 -6.13 -0.46
C ARG A 255 14.63 -5.09 -1.29
N THR A 256 14.83 -5.39 -2.58
CA THR A 256 15.37 -4.43 -3.55
C THR A 256 14.53 -4.44 -4.81
N LEU A 257 14.21 -3.26 -5.32
CA LEU A 257 13.71 -3.03 -6.66
C LEU A 257 14.62 -1.96 -7.28
N ARG A 258 15.10 -2.17 -8.50
CA ARG A 258 15.90 -1.21 -9.25
C ARG A 258 15.46 -1.20 -10.70
N MET A 259 15.27 -0.02 -11.28
CA MET A 259 14.94 0.12 -12.69
C MET A 259 16.18 0.49 -13.49
N ASP A 260 16.25 -0.03 -14.71
CA ASP A 260 17.32 0.33 -15.65
C ASP A 260 17.05 1.71 -16.27
N GLY A 261 18.07 2.33 -16.89
CA GLY A 261 17.91 3.58 -17.64
C GLY A 261 17.94 4.87 -16.80
N HIS A 262 18.17 4.77 -15.49
CA HIS A 262 18.48 5.90 -14.63
C HIS A 262 19.96 5.87 -14.24
N ASP A 263 20.75 6.75 -14.83
CA ASP A 263 22.14 6.96 -14.41
C ASP A 263 22.12 7.59 -13.01
N VAL A 264 22.72 6.90 -12.04
CA VAL A 264 23.02 7.49 -10.73
C VAL A 264 24.21 8.41 -10.97
N GLU A 265 23.98 9.72 -11.09
CA GLU A 265 25.07 10.69 -10.99
C GLU A 265 25.68 10.58 -9.60
N ASN A 266 26.78 9.82 -9.49
CA ASN A 266 27.65 9.83 -8.32
C ASN A 266 28.32 11.20 -8.25
N GLY A 267 27.69 12.14 -7.55
CA GLY A 267 28.29 13.40 -7.09
C GLY A 267 29.14 13.20 -5.84
#